data_AF-A0A5P5ZMI1-F1
#
_entry.id   AF-A0A5P5ZMI1-F1
#
_cell.length_a   1.000
_cell.length_b   1.000
_cell.length_c   1.000
_cell.angle_alpha   90.00
_cell.angle_beta   90.00
_cell.angle_gamma   90.00
#
_symmetry.space_group_name_H-M   'P 1'
#
loop_
_entity.id
_entity.type
_entity.pdbx_description
1 polymer ?
#
loop_
_entity_poly.entity_id
_entity_poly.type
_entity_poly.pdbx_seq_one_letter_code
_entity_poly.pdbx_strand_id
1 'polypeptide(L)'
;MKSKKILLNILILLSPILIFSIFGVIGSKNRKKFYEAEINSSILDSNNWQKRTTEYFLKDKIQINISVLDSVKIKVGDSISKPAKDWNYKIYRKGSDKRYHFYKNYKMDN
;
A
#
# COMPACT_ATOMS: atom_id res chain seq x y z
N MET A 1 30.85 5.72 34.06
CA MET A 1 30.75 4.51 33.19
C MET A 1 29.41 3.78 33.32
N LYS A 2 28.83 3.63 34.52
CA LYS A 2 27.51 2.97 34.74
C LYS A 2 26.32 3.71 34.11
N SER A 3 26.30 5.05 34.14
CA SER A 3 25.23 5.87 33.54
C SER A 3 25.09 5.70 32.02
N LYS A 4 26.21 5.60 31.29
CA LYS A 4 26.21 5.35 29.83
C LYS A 4 25.61 3.98 29.48
N LYS A 5 25.84 2.95 30.32
CA LYS A 5 25.24 1.62 30.14
C LYS A 5 23.72 1.62 30.40
N ILE A 6 23.26 2.38 31.40
CA ILE A 6 21.83 2.54 31.69
C ILE A 6 21.12 3.26 30.55
N LEU A 7 21.69 4.36 30.03
CA LEU A 7 21.18 5.08 28.86
C LEU A 7 21.09 4.19 27.60
N LEU A 8 22.11 3.38 27.34
CA LEU A 8 22.11 2.44 26.21
C LEU A 8 21.00 1.39 26.34
N ASN A 9 20.81 0.82 27.53
CA ASN A 9 19.76 -0.16 27.78
C ASN A 9 18.34 0.43 27.61
N ILE A 10 18.15 1.69 28.04
CA ILE A 10 16.87 2.41 27.84
C ILE A 10 16.63 2.64 26.34
N LEU A 11 17.65 3.03 25.57
CA LEU A 11 17.52 3.25 24.13
C LEU A 11 17.14 1.95 23.39
N ILE A 12 17.78 0.84 23.74
CA ILE A 12 17.46 -0.48 23.15
C ILE A 12 16.02 -0.86 23.46
N LEU A 13 15.57 -0.67 24.71
CA LEU A 13 14.21 -0.98 25.14
C LEU A 13 13.14 -0.11 24.42
N LEU A 14 13.44 1.16 24.16
CA LEU A 14 12.53 2.08 23.47
C LEU A 14 12.56 1.92 21.94
N SER A 15 13.60 1.30 21.38
CA SER A 15 13.77 1.17 19.93
C SER A 15 12.58 0.50 19.20
N PRO A 16 11.92 -0.56 19.72
CA PRO A 16 10.78 -1.17 19.04
C PRO A 16 9.58 -0.20 18.98
N ILE A 17 9.32 0.53 20.06
CA ILE A 17 8.23 1.51 20.14
C ILE A 17 8.42 2.58 19.06
N LEU A 18 9.65 3.07 18.90
CA LEU A 18 9.98 4.05 17.88
C LEU A 18 9.77 3.48 16.47
N ILE A 19 10.24 2.25 16.21
CA ILE A 19 10.09 1.57 14.92
C ILE A 19 8.61 1.41 14.56
N PHE A 20 7.80 0.86 15.48
CA PHE A 20 6.36 0.69 15.26
C PHE A 20 5.66 2.03 15.05
N SER A 21 6.06 3.08 15.77
CA SER A 21 5.51 4.42 15.59
C SER A 21 5.79 4.97 14.20
N ILE A 22 7.01 4.79 13.68
CA ILE A 22 7.39 5.22 12.32
C ILE A 22 6.53 4.48 11.29
N PHE A 23 6.41 3.16 11.38
CA PHE A 23 5.58 2.38 10.45
C PHE A 23 4.10 2.77 10.54
N GLY A 24 3.57 3.05 11.72
CA GLY A 24 2.21 3.54 11.91
C GLY A 24 1.96 4.87 11.21
N VAL A 25 2.90 5.81 11.32
CA VAL A 25 2.83 7.12 10.64
C VAL A 25 2.89 6.96 9.12
N ILE A 26 3.79 6.10 8.60
CA ILE A 26 3.90 5.83 7.16
C ILE A 26 2.61 5.21 6.63
N GLY A 27 2.08 4.18 7.30
CA GLY A 27 0.83 3.53 6.91
C GLY A 27 -0.35 4.51 6.89
N SER A 28 -0.46 5.35 7.92
CA SER A 28 -1.48 6.41 8.00
C SER A 28 -1.37 7.41 6.84
N LYS A 29 -0.15 7.87 6.53
CA LYS A 29 0.08 8.77 5.38
C LYS A 29 -0.28 8.13 4.04
N ASN A 30 0.04 6.85 3.85
CA ASN A 30 -0.29 6.13 2.62
C ASN A 30 -1.80 5.95 2.46
N ARG A 31 -2.51 5.56 3.52
CA ARG A 31 -3.99 5.50 3.53
C ARG A 31 -4.63 6.84 3.21
N LYS A 32 -4.14 7.93 3.84
CA LYS A 32 -4.63 9.28 3.58
C LYS A 32 -4.41 9.69 2.12
N LYS A 33 -3.21 9.46 1.57
CA LYS A 33 -2.91 9.74 0.15
C LYS A 33 -3.82 8.96 -0.78
N PHE A 34 -4.01 7.67 -0.52
CA PHE A 34 -4.91 6.85 -1.32
C PHE A 34 -6.33 7.41 -1.29
N TYR A 35 -6.87 7.69 -0.10
CA TYR A 35 -8.22 8.23 0.04
C TYR A 35 -8.39 9.56 -0.69
N GLU A 36 -7.50 10.53 -0.46
CA GLU A 36 -7.64 11.89 -0.98
C GLU A 36 -7.43 12.00 -2.49
N ALA A 37 -6.55 11.18 -3.08
CA ALA A 37 -6.20 11.29 -4.49
C ALA A 37 -7.31 10.79 -5.42
N GLU A 38 -7.53 11.50 -6.52
CA GLU A 38 -8.11 10.91 -7.72
C GLU A 38 -7.03 10.06 -8.41
N ILE A 39 -7.35 8.81 -8.75
CA ILE A 39 -6.39 7.89 -9.35
C ILE A 39 -6.90 7.49 -10.71
N ASN A 40 -6.09 7.73 -11.74
CA ASN A 40 -6.25 7.16 -13.08
C ASN A 40 -4.85 6.77 -13.57
N SER A 41 -4.34 5.64 -13.07
CA SER A 41 -2.93 5.24 -13.26
C SER A 41 -2.79 3.74 -13.46
N SER A 42 -1.77 3.32 -14.20
CA SER A 42 -1.31 1.94 -14.20
C SER A 42 -0.54 1.60 -12.93
N ILE A 43 -0.51 0.31 -12.62
CA ILE A 43 0.38 -0.29 -11.62
C ILE A 43 1.74 -0.48 -12.26
N LEU A 44 2.75 0.12 -11.62
CA LEU A 44 4.11 0.18 -12.12
C LEU A 44 4.95 -0.98 -11.58
N ASP A 45 4.72 -1.37 -10.33
CA ASP A 45 5.51 -2.40 -9.65
C ASP A 45 4.72 -3.10 -8.55
N SER A 46 5.25 -4.21 -8.03
CA SER A 46 4.68 -4.94 -6.91
C SER A 46 5.75 -5.60 -6.04
N ASN A 47 5.50 -5.69 -4.73
CA ASN A 47 6.36 -6.37 -3.77
C ASN A 47 5.55 -7.33 -2.90
N ASN A 48 5.97 -8.60 -2.84
CA ASN A 48 5.33 -9.65 -2.03
C ASN A 48 6.28 -10.24 -0.97
N TRP A 49 7.21 -9.44 -0.44
CA TRP A 49 8.19 -9.93 0.54
C TRP A 49 7.54 -10.53 1.81
N GLN A 50 6.39 -10.02 2.22
CA GLN A 50 5.65 -10.50 3.39
C GLN A 50 4.92 -11.83 3.15
N LYS A 51 4.77 -12.25 1.89
CA LYS A 51 4.01 -13.43 1.41
C LYS A 51 2.51 -13.45 1.74
N ARG A 52 2.07 -12.68 2.74
CA ARG A 52 0.67 -12.54 3.20
C ARG A 52 -0.03 -11.35 2.54
N THR A 53 0.75 -10.35 2.14
CA THR A 53 0.28 -9.13 1.50
C THR A 53 1.21 -8.82 0.35
N THR A 54 0.63 -8.51 -0.81
CA THR A 54 1.33 -7.94 -1.94
C THR A 54 1.05 -6.44 -1.98
N GLU A 55 2.12 -5.66 -1.97
CA GLU A 55 2.11 -4.22 -2.17
C GLU A 55 2.14 -3.95 -3.68
N TYR A 56 1.27 -3.08 -4.17
CA TYR A 56 1.24 -2.62 -5.56
C TYR A 56 1.46 -1.12 -5.60
N PHE A 57 2.38 -0.68 -6.44
CA PHE A 57 2.80 0.71 -6.52
C PHE A 57 2.25 1.36 -7.79
N LEU A 58 1.57 2.49 -7.62
CA LEU A 58 1.08 3.33 -8.70
C LEU A 58 1.98 4.56 -8.86
N LYS A 59 1.69 5.38 -9.87
CA LYS A 59 2.26 6.72 -9.99
C LYS A 59 1.99 7.53 -8.70
N ASP A 60 2.87 8.49 -8.43
CA ASP A 60 2.77 9.40 -7.27
C ASP A 60 2.91 8.73 -5.89
N LYS A 61 3.59 7.57 -5.86
CA LYS A 61 3.90 6.81 -4.63
C LYS A 61 2.65 6.38 -3.87
N ILE A 62 1.53 6.20 -4.58
CA ILE A 62 0.32 5.59 -4.01
C ILE A 62 0.53 4.08 -3.98
N GLN A 63 0.18 3.48 -2.85
CA GLN A 63 0.33 2.05 -2.61
C GLN A 63 -1.03 1.43 -2.36
N ILE A 64 -1.29 0.28 -2.99
CA ILE A 64 -2.45 -0.58 -2.74
C ILE A 64 -1.94 -1.89 -2.17
N ASN A 65 -2.51 -2.34 -1.06
CA ASN A 65 -2.12 -3.59 -0.41
C ASN A 65 -3.24 -4.60 -0.61
N ILE A 66 -2.89 -5.77 -1.16
CA ILE A 66 -3.82 -6.89 -1.35
C ILE A 66 -3.31 -8.07 -0.53
N SER A 67 -4.13 -8.54 0.40
CA SER A 67 -3.91 -9.74 1.19
C SER A 67 -4.14 -11.00 0.35
N VAL A 68 -3.51 -12.11 0.76
CA VAL A 68 -3.79 -13.44 0.20
C VAL A 68 -5.24 -13.89 0.38
N LEU A 69 -5.97 -13.30 1.33
CA LEU A 69 -7.39 -13.57 1.57
C LEU A 69 -8.32 -12.76 0.67
N ASP A 70 -7.79 -11.77 -0.04
CA ASP A 70 -8.61 -10.93 -0.90
C ASP A 70 -9.06 -11.68 -2.14
N SER A 71 -10.33 -11.50 -2.47
CA SER A 71 -10.92 -12.11 -3.66
C SER A 71 -10.44 -11.47 -4.98
N VAL A 72 -9.53 -10.50 -4.94
CA VAL A 72 -9.03 -9.78 -6.11
C VAL A 72 -7.56 -10.11 -6.37
N LYS A 73 -7.24 -10.36 -7.64
CA LYS A 73 -5.87 -10.62 -8.09
C LYS A 73 -5.43 -9.51 -9.04
N ILE A 74 -4.69 -8.56 -8.49
CA ILE A 74 -4.11 -7.44 -9.20
C ILE A 74 -2.79 -7.88 -9.87
N LYS A 75 -2.42 -7.26 -10.99
CA LYS A 75 -1.16 -7.49 -11.70
C LYS A 75 -0.49 -6.18 -12.08
N VAL A 76 0.84 -6.20 -12.18
CA VAL A 76 1.60 -5.11 -12.80
C VAL A 76 1.08 -4.87 -14.22
N GLY A 77 0.88 -3.60 -14.59
CA GLY A 77 0.28 -3.19 -15.86
C GLY A 77 -1.25 -3.07 -15.87
N ASP A 78 -1.95 -3.57 -14.84
CA ASP A 78 -3.38 -3.23 -14.65
C ASP A 78 -3.52 -1.73 -14.40
N SER A 79 -4.66 -1.16 -14.82
CA SER A 79 -5.00 0.25 -14.59
C SER A 79 -6.03 0.37 -13.48
N ILE A 80 -5.85 1.35 -12.61
CA ILE A 80 -6.71 1.68 -11.50
C ILE A 80 -7.40 3.01 -11.79
N SER A 81 -8.72 3.04 -11.62
CA SER A 81 -9.53 4.26 -11.63
C SER A 81 -10.28 4.42 -10.32
N LYS A 82 -10.15 5.59 -9.69
CA LYS A 82 -10.74 5.92 -8.39
C LYS A 82 -11.07 7.40 -8.31
N PRO A 83 -12.28 7.79 -7.88
CA PRO A 83 -12.56 9.19 -7.58
C PRO A 83 -11.79 9.65 -6.33
N ALA A 84 -11.56 10.96 -6.20
CA ALA A 84 -11.02 11.55 -4.98
C ALA A 84 -11.95 11.31 -3.78
N LYS A 85 -11.39 11.18 -2.58
CA LYS A 85 -12.10 10.95 -1.30
C LYS A 85 -12.99 9.71 -1.28
N ASP A 86 -12.55 8.64 -1.93
CA ASP A 86 -13.22 7.34 -1.95
C ASP A 86 -12.20 6.22 -1.70
N TRP A 87 -12.68 5.14 -1.08
CA TRP A 87 -11.96 3.88 -0.86
C TRP A 87 -12.23 2.85 -1.95
N ASN A 88 -13.30 3.03 -2.73
CA ASN A 88 -13.69 2.14 -3.81
C ASN A 88 -12.97 2.50 -5.10
N TYR A 89 -12.35 1.52 -5.75
CA TYR A 89 -11.66 1.70 -7.01
C TYR A 89 -11.97 0.57 -7.99
N LYS A 90 -11.88 0.91 -9.26
CA LYS A 90 -12.06 -0.02 -10.38
C LYS A 90 -10.71 -0.44 -10.91
N ILE A 91 -10.58 -1.73 -11.22
CA ILE A 91 -9.40 -2.31 -11.83
C ILE A 91 -9.76 -2.64 -13.28
N TYR A 92 -8.88 -2.25 -14.19
CA TYR A 92 -8.97 -2.54 -15.62
C TYR A 92 -7.74 -3.31 -16.05
N ARG A 93 -7.92 -4.30 -16.92
CA ARG A 93 -6.86 -5.16 -17.42
C ARG A 93 -6.74 -5.07 -18.92
N LYS A 94 -5.51 -5.00 -19.41
CA LYS A 94 -5.25 -4.98 -20.85
C LYS A 94 -5.58 -6.36 -21.46
N GLY A 95 -6.50 -6.37 -22.43
CA GLY A 95 -6.87 -7.54 -23.22
C GLY A 95 -5.90 -7.79 -24.38
N SER A 96 -6.14 -8.88 -25.11
CA SER A 96 -5.39 -9.23 -26.33
C SER A 96 -5.57 -8.20 -27.44
N ASP A 97 -6.70 -7.49 -27.45
CA ASP A 97 -7.01 -6.38 -28.36
C ASP A 97 -6.28 -5.07 -28.01
N LYS A 98 -5.33 -5.11 -27.06
CA LYS A 98 -4.56 -3.98 -26.54
C LYS A 98 -5.40 -2.90 -25.84
N ARG A 99 -6.69 -3.14 -25.60
CA ARG A 99 -7.57 -2.22 -24.86
C ARG A 99 -7.71 -2.65 -23.40
N TYR A 100 -8.00 -1.68 -22.53
CA TYR A 100 -8.26 -1.94 -21.12
C TYR A 100 -9.73 -2.28 -20.92
N HIS A 101 -10.00 -3.44 -20.33
CA HIS A 101 -11.35 -3.92 -20.02
C HIS A 101 -11.56 -3.91 -18.52
N PHE A 102 -12.78 -3.60 -18.09
CA PHE A 102 -13.14 -3.67 -16.67
C PHE A 102 -12.93 -5.09 -16.15
N TYR A 103 -12.22 -5.20 -15.03
CA TYR A 103 -11.93 -6.48 -14.38
C TYR A 103 -12.74 -6.65 -13.10
N LYS A 104 -12.65 -5.69 -12.17
CA LYS A 104 -13.32 -5.78 -10.87
C LYS A 104 -13.45 -4.42 -10.19
N ASN A 105 -14.47 -4.27 -9.35
CA ASN A 105 -14.56 -3.19 -8.36
C ASN A 105 -14.09 -3.72 -7.01
N TYR A 106 -13.27 -2.96 -6.30
CA TYR A 106 -12.75 -3.36 -5.01
C TYR A 106 -12.71 -2.17 -4.06
N LYS A 107 -12.86 -2.45 -2.76
CA LYS A 107 -12.83 -1.46 -1.70
C LYS A 107 -11.60 -1.72 -0.85
N MET A 108 -10.76 -0.71 -0.70
CA MET A 108 -9.63 -0.81 0.21
C MET A 108 -10.13 -0.79 1.66
N ASP A 109 -9.73 -1.77 2.45
CA ASP A 109 -10.01 -1.81 3.88
C ASP A 109 -9.25 -0.68 4.59
N ASN A 110 -9.94 -0.01 5.52
CA ASN A 110 -9.47 1.20 6.21
C ASN A 110 -8.66 0.84 7.47
#